data_AF-A0A645EPN0-F1
#
_entry.id   AF-A0A645EPN0-F1
#
_cell.length_a   1.000
_cell.length_b   1.000
_cell.length_c   1.000
_cell.angle_alpha   90.00
_cell.angle_beta   90.00
_cell.angle_gamma   90.00
#
_symmetry.space_group_name_H-M   'P 1'
#
loop_
_entity.id
_entity.type
_entity.pdbx_description
1 polymer ?
#
loop_
_entity_poly.entity_id
_entity_poly.type
_entity_poly.pdbx_seq_one_letter_code
_entity_poly.pdbx_strand_id
1 'polypeptide(L)'
;MRLMLKTLQEVYHYPVDIEFTVNFSPEGEYLVNLLQCRPLQICGQGAGVEIPELPDDRVLFSLTGNTMGGGADLPLDYVVSVDPARYYESELPVKYALARAVGELNRALGATGSRVLLLGPGRWATSSPELGVPVSFAEISRMAAICEVSYEGGHIMPELSYGSHFFQDLVETGMFYAAIFENRPECVFRPQLLETLPEAKPDDVDLSPLPAGLLRVSDARGRGLALKSDIPTRRTVCALFS
;
A
#
# COMPACT_ATOMS: atom_id res chain seq x y z
N MET A 1 21.36 1.92 -23.07
CA MET A 1 20.38 1.96 -21.95
C MET A 1 19.74 3.33 -21.73
N ARG A 2 20.47 4.39 -21.33
CA ARG A 2 19.87 5.72 -21.07
C ARG A 2 18.97 6.24 -22.20
N LEU A 3 19.42 6.12 -23.45
CA LEU A 3 18.64 6.55 -24.62
C LEU A 3 17.32 5.78 -24.74
N MET A 4 17.36 4.45 -24.60
CA MET A 4 16.18 3.57 -24.66
C MET A 4 15.16 3.90 -23.57
N LEU A 5 15.61 4.05 -22.32
CA LEU A 5 14.74 4.45 -21.21
C LEU A 5 14.12 5.82 -21.44
N LYS A 6 14.89 6.78 -21.93
CA LYS A 6 14.40 8.13 -22.23
C LYS A 6 13.33 8.10 -23.33
N THR A 7 13.58 7.37 -24.42
CA THR A 7 12.61 7.22 -25.53
C THR A 7 11.33 6.54 -25.06
N LEU A 8 11.44 5.46 -24.29
CA LEU A 8 10.26 4.76 -23.76
C LEU A 8 9.47 5.65 -22.79
N GLN A 9 10.15 6.36 -21.89
CA GLN A 9 9.50 7.31 -20.97
C GLN A 9 8.80 8.45 -21.71
N GLU A 10 9.40 8.97 -22.80
CA GLU A 10 8.79 10.02 -23.63
C GLU A 10 7.53 9.51 -24.35
N VAL A 11 7.55 8.28 -24.87
CA VAL A 11 6.41 7.65 -25.57
C VAL A 11 5.27 7.30 -24.60
N TYR A 12 5.60 6.77 -23.42
CA TYR A 12 4.62 6.43 -22.40
C TYR A 12 4.15 7.64 -21.58
N HIS A 13 4.81 8.80 -21.73
CA HIS A 13 4.62 9.99 -20.88
C HIS A 13 4.73 9.70 -19.37
N TYR A 14 5.44 8.62 -19.00
CA TYR A 14 5.56 8.15 -17.62
C TYR A 14 6.86 7.35 -17.46
N PRO A 15 7.48 7.33 -16.26
CA PRO A 15 8.57 6.41 -15.97
C PRO A 15 8.22 4.96 -16.31
N VAL A 16 9.15 4.22 -16.91
CA VAL A 16 8.96 2.83 -17.31
C VAL A 16 9.94 1.92 -16.58
N ASP A 17 9.49 0.70 -16.30
CA ASP A 17 10.34 -0.42 -15.95
C ASP A 17 10.56 -1.31 -17.20
N ILE A 18 11.77 -1.83 -17.34
CA ILE A 18 12.14 -2.67 -18.49
C ILE A 18 12.92 -3.90 -18.06
N GLU A 19 12.59 -5.04 -18.67
CA GLU A 19 13.42 -6.24 -18.63
C GLU A 19 14.07 -6.43 -19.99
N PHE A 20 15.36 -6.72 -20.00
CA PHE A 20 16.14 -6.86 -21.23
C PHE A 20 17.20 -7.95 -21.09
N THR A 21 17.61 -8.50 -22.21
CA THR A 21 18.78 -9.39 -22.31
C THR A 21 19.83 -8.79 -23.21
N VAL A 22 21.09 -9.17 -22.97
CA VAL A 22 22.21 -8.78 -23.83
C VAL A 22 22.86 -10.06 -24.34
N ASN A 23 22.86 -10.21 -25.66
CA ASN A 23 23.57 -11.29 -26.33
C ASN A 23 24.90 -10.76 -26.83
N PHE A 24 25.98 -11.51 -26.61
CA PHE A 24 27.30 -11.19 -27.13
C PHE A 24 27.65 -12.14 -28.27
N SER A 25 28.13 -11.59 -29.37
CA SER A 25 28.75 -12.37 -30.43
C SER A 25 30.18 -12.78 -30.04
N PRO A 26 30.71 -13.87 -30.61
CA PRO A 26 32.13 -14.23 -30.47
C PRO A 26 33.10 -13.12 -30.91
N GLU A 27 32.66 -12.24 -31.80
CA GLU A 27 33.41 -11.11 -32.35
C GLU A 27 33.36 -9.84 -31.48
N GLY A 28 32.66 -9.89 -30.34
CA GLY A 28 32.59 -8.80 -29.36
C GLY A 28 31.48 -7.77 -29.61
N GLU A 29 30.68 -7.95 -30.66
CA GLU A 29 29.44 -7.19 -30.85
C GLU A 29 28.39 -7.63 -29.83
N TYR A 30 27.54 -6.70 -29.40
CA TYR A 30 26.45 -6.99 -28.47
C TYR A 30 25.11 -6.55 -29.05
N LEU A 31 24.07 -7.33 -28.75
CA LEU A 31 22.69 -7.06 -29.13
C LEU A 31 21.82 -7.00 -27.88
N VAL A 32 21.12 -5.88 -27.68
CA VAL A 32 20.21 -5.69 -26.55
C VAL A 32 18.78 -6.00 -27.00
N ASN A 33 18.14 -7.00 -26.39
CA ASN A 33 16.75 -7.35 -26.64
C ASN A 33 15.88 -6.82 -25.50
N LEU A 34 14.88 -6.03 -25.83
CA LEU A 34 13.85 -5.63 -24.87
C LEU A 34 12.85 -6.77 -24.74
N LEU A 35 12.78 -7.41 -23.57
CA LEU A 35 11.86 -8.50 -23.30
C LEU A 35 10.53 -7.98 -22.77
N GLN A 36 10.59 -6.90 -21.99
CA GLN A 36 9.43 -6.33 -21.33
C GLN A 36 9.61 -4.83 -21.17
N CYS A 37 8.53 -4.07 -21.37
CA CYS A 37 8.46 -2.65 -21.06
C CYS A 37 7.09 -2.37 -20.46
N ARG A 38 7.07 -1.83 -19.24
CA ARG A 38 5.83 -1.53 -18.52
C ARG A 38 5.89 -0.12 -17.95
N PRO A 39 4.87 0.71 -18.18
CA PRO A 39 4.78 1.99 -17.48
C PRO A 39 4.58 1.72 -15.99
N LEU A 40 5.27 2.48 -15.13
CA LEU A 40 5.11 2.42 -13.67
C LEU A 40 3.81 3.10 -13.19
N GLN A 41 2.81 3.21 -14.06
CA GLN A 41 1.59 3.96 -13.82
C GLN A 41 0.69 3.19 -12.86
N ILE A 42 0.51 3.74 -11.66
CA ILE A 42 -0.49 3.28 -10.70
C ILE A 42 -1.41 4.48 -10.43
N CYS A 43 -2.70 4.25 -10.30
CA CYS A 43 -3.76 5.18 -9.85
C CYS A 43 -3.57 6.70 -10.08
N GLY A 44 -4.44 7.25 -10.95
CA GLY A 44 -4.71 8.68 -11.09
C GLY A 44 -4.05 9.36 -12.29
N GLN A 45 -4.83 10.16 -13.02
CA GLN A 45 -4.30 10.99 -14.10
C GLN A 45 -3.45 12.09 -13.45
N GLY A 46 -2.24 12.32 -13.98
CA GLY A 46 -1.19 13.21 -13.48
C GLY A 46 -1.52 14.72 -13.38
N ALA A 47 -2.71 15.09 -12.94
CA ALA A 47 -3.01 16.41 -12.43
C ALA A 47 -2.44 16.53 -11.00
N GLY A 48 -1.76 17.63 -10.70
CA GLY A 48 -1.30 17.91 -9.34
C GLY A 48 -2.48 17.85 -8.37
N VAL A 49 -2.33 17.08 -7.30
CA VAL A 49 -3.36 16.94 -6.28
C VAL A 49 -3.10 17.99 -5.22
N GLU A 50 -4.05 18.90 -5.03
CA GLU A 50 -3.93 19.89 -3.97
C GLU A 50 -4.12 19.23 -2.60
N ILE A 51 -3.08 19.32 -1.78
CA ILE A 51 -3.07 18.87 -0.39
C ILE A 51 -3.07 20.13 0.49
N PRO A 52 -4.22 20.55 1.03
CA PRO A 52 -4.28 21.68 1.93
C PRO A 52 -3.51 21.39 3.23
N GLU A 53 -3.07 22.44 3.91
CA GLU A 53 -2.57 22.32 5.28
C GLU A 53 -3.72 21.96 6.21
N LEU A 54 -3.52 20.91 7.00
CA LEU A 54 -4.52 20.36 7.91
C LEU A 54 -3.99 20.41 9.35
N PRO A 55 -4.88 20.65 10.33
CA PRO A 55 -4.56 20.42 11.74
C PRO A 55 -4.05 19.00 11.98
N ASP A 56 -3.07 18.88 12.88
CA ASP A 56 -2.41 17.61 13.16
C ASP A 56 -3.35 16.49 13.65
N ASP A 57 -4.40 16.86 14.37
CA ASP A 57 -5.42 15.95 14.90
C ASP A 57 -6.35 15.36 13.82
N ARG A 58 -6.25 15.84 12.57
CA ARG A 58 -7.01 15.30 11.42
C ARG A 58 -6.20 14.36 10.55
N VAL A 59 -4.88 14.27 10.75
CA VAL A 59 -3.94 13.54 9.90
C VAL A 59 -3.72 12.14 10.45
N LEU A 60 -4.05 11.11 9.66
CA LEU A 60 -3.71 9.71 9.97
C LEU A 60 -2.23 9.47 9.67
N PHE A 61 -1.78 9.86 8.48
CA PHE A 61 -0.36 9.89 8.15
C PHE A 61 -0.02 10.95 7.11
N SER A 62 1.22 11.41 7.14
CA SER A 62 1.83 12.27 6.12
C SER A 62 3.24 11.75 5.83
N LEU A 63 3.57 11.60 4.55
CA LEU A 63 4.81 11.00 4.07
C LEU A 63 5.39 11.84 2.93
N THR A 64 6.72 11.88 2.84
CA THR A 64 7.45 12.37 1.66
C THR A 64 8.17 11.20 1.00
N GLY A 65 7.71 10.79 -0.19
CA GLY A 65 8.18 9.60 -0.89
C GLY A 65 7.70 8.28 -0.26
N ASN A 66 8.40 7.18 -0.57
CA ASN A 66 8.09 5.81 -0.15
C ASN A 66 6.69 5.30 -0.52
N THR A 67 6.11 5.85 -1.57
CA THR A 67 4.82 5.42 -2.11
C THR A 67 4.99 4.81 -3.49
N MET A 68 4.09 3.91 -3.84
CA MET A 68 3.88 3.42 -5.19
C MET A 68 2.44 3.68 -5.56
N GLY A 69 2.26 4.58 -6.53
CA GLY A 69 1.01 5.29 -6.73
C GLY A 69 1.30 6.55 -7.51
N GLY A 70 0.45 6.89 -8.46
CA GLY A 70 0.45 8.18 -9.14
C GLY A 70 -0.24 9.24 -8.29
N GLY A 71 -0.66 10.33 -8.94
CA GLY A 71 -1.38 11.40 -8.27
C GLY A 71 -2.75 10.88 -7.83
N ALA A 72 -3.00 10.78 -6.53
CA ALA A 72 -4.21 10.17 -6.01
C ALA A 72 -5.06 11.20 -5.27
N ASP A 73 -6.37 11.20 -5.52
CA ASP A 73 -7.38 11.77 -4.62
C ASP A 73 -8.40 10.67 -4.34
N LEU A 74 -8.06 9.84 -3.35
CA LEU A 74 -8.74 8.58 -3.07
C LEU A 74 -9.58 8.71 -1.80
N PRO A 75 -10.91 8.94 -1.90
CA PRO A 75 -11.79 8.85 -0.75
C PRO A 75 -11.81 7.43 -0.19
N LEU A 76 -11.86 7.28 1.13
CA LEU A 76 -11.82 6.00 1.82
C LEU A 76 -13.11 5.79 2.62
N ASP A 77 -13.75 4.64 2.40
CA ASP A 77 -14.96 4.23 3.11
C ASP A 77 -14.61 3.49 4.41
N TYR A 78 -13.55 2.68 4.38
CA TYR A 78 -13.10 1.90 5.53
C TYR A 78 -11.58 1.90 5.68
N VAL A 79 -11.12 1.76 6.92
CA VAL A 79 -9.73 1.45 7.25
C VAL A 79 -9.68 0.13 8.02
N VAL A 80 -9.04 -0.87 7.44
CA VAL A 80 -8.70 -2.13 8.12
C VAL A 80 -7.28 -1.98 8.67
N SER A 81 -7.13 -1.89 9.98
CA SER A 81 -5.84 -1.69 10.64
C SER A 81 -5.45 -2.87 11.51
N VAL A 82 -4.21 -3.34 11.37
CA VAL A 82 -3.58 -4.35 12.23
C VAL A 82 -2.63 -3.67 13.21
N ASP A 83 -2.75 -3.96 14.50
CA ASP A 83 -1.84 -3.47 15.53
C ASP A 83 -0.47 -4.16 15.41
N PRO A 84 0.64 -3.44 15.16
CA PRO A 84 1.95 -4.04 15.01
C PRO A 84 2.44 -4.79 16.25
N ALA A 85 2.28 -4.20 17.45
CA ALA A 85 2.81 -4.79 18.67
C ALA A 85 2.15 -6.13 18.97
N ARG A 86 0.81 -6.17 18.96
CA ARG A 86 0.01 -7.38 19.14
C ARG A 86 0.30 -8.40 18.05
N TYR A 87 0.54 -7.98 16.80
CA TYR A 87 0.88 -8.90 15.73
C TYR A 87 2.20 -9.63 15.99
N TYR A 88 3.25 -8.90 16.37
CA TYR A 88 4.57 -9.51 16.62
C TYR A 88 4.63 -10.33 17.91
N GLU A 89 3.80 -10.01 18.91
CA GLU A 89 3.61 -10.82 20.12
C GLU A 89 2.72 -12.06 19.90
N SER A 90 1.99 -12.12 18.79
CA SER A 90 1.05 -13.21 18.51
C SER A 90 1.75 -14.48 18.04
N GLU A 91 1.21 -15.62 18.49
CA GLU A 91 1.60 -16.95 18.03
C GLU A 91 1.31 -17.15 16.53
N LEU A 92 2.08 -18.05 15.90
CA LEU A 92 1.98 -18.33 14.47
C LEU A 92 0.55 -18.66 13.98
N PRO A 93 -0.28 -19.44 14.69
CA PRO A 93 -1.66 -19.70 14.27
C PRO A 93 -2.53 -18.43 14.19
N VAL A 94 -2.32 -17.48 15.10
CA VAL A 94 -3.04 -16.20 15.10
C VAL A 94 -2.66 -15.36 13.89
N LYS A 95 -1.39 -15.37 13.48
CA LYS A 95 -0.93 -14.66 12.27
C LYS A 95 -1.58 -15.18 11.00
N TYR A 96 -1.78 -16.50 10.90
CA TYR A 96 -2.51 -17.10 9.77
C TYR A 96 -4.03 -16.86 9.85
N ALA A 97 -4.62 -16.92 11.05
CA ALA A 97 -6.02 -16.56 11.25
C ALA A 97 -6.28 -15.10 10.85
N LEU A 98 -5.37 -14.18 11.19
CA LEU A 98 -5.41 -12.78 10.75
C LEU A 98 -5.40 -12.67 9.22
N ALA A 99 -4.53 -13.40 8.54
CA ALA A 99 -4.48 -13.40 7.08
C ALA A 99 -5.82 -13.85 6.46
N ARG A 100 -6.46 -14.90 7.02
CA ARG A 100 -7.78 -15.35 6.56
C ARG A 100 -8.86 -14.30 6.81
N ALA A 101 -8.87 -13.67 7.99
CA ALA A 101 -9.81 -12.61 8.33
C ALA A 101 -9.68 -11.40 7.39
N VAL A 102 -8.44 -10.99 7.04
CA VAL A 102 -8.19 -9.96 6.03
C VAL A 102 -8.77 -10.37 4.68
N GLY A 103 -8.61 -11.62 4.27
CA GLY A 103 -9.21 -12.16 3.05
C GLY A 103 -10.74 -12.13 3.03
N GLU A 104 -11.37 -12.43 4.16
CA GLU A 104 -12.83 -12.32 4.32
C GLU A 104 -13.31 -10.87 4.24
N LEU A 105 -12.61 -9.94 4.91
CA LEU A 105 -12.88 -8.50 4.83
C LEU A 105 -12.74 -7.98 3.39
N ASN A 106 -11.68 -8.38 2.68
CA ASN A 106 -11.45 -8.02 1.28
C ASN A 106 -12.62 -8.45 0.39
N ARG A 107 -13.16 -9.65 0.62
CA ARG A 107 -14.33 -10.15 -0.12
C ARG A 107 -15.60 -9.40 0.27
N ALA A 108 -15.88 -9.28 1.56
CA ALA A 108 -17.12 -8.68 2.07
C ALA A 108 -17.22 -7.19 1.72
N LEU A 109 -16.20 -6.41 2.06
CA LEU A 109 -16.17 -4.96 1.78
C LEU A 109 -16.02 -4.70 0.27
N GLY A 110 -15.18 -5.49 -0.43
CA GLY A 110 -15.00 -5.36 -1.87
C GLY A 110 -16.27 -5.64 -2.67
N ALA A 111 -17.13 -6.57 -2.23
CA ALA A 111 -18.42 -6.85 -2.88
C ALA A 111 -19.40 -5.66 -2.85
N THR A 112 -19.23 -4.73 -1.90
CA THR A 112 -20.03 -3.51 -1.81
C THR A 112 -19.50 -2.36 -2.69
N GLY A 113 -18.32 -2.53 -3.29
CA GLY A 113 -17.61 -1.46 -4.01
C GLY A 113 -16.95 -0.42 -3.09
N SER A 114 -16.81 -0.73 -1.80
CA SER A 114 -16.19 0.16 -0.82
C SER A 114 -14.69 0.33 -1.08
N ARG A 115 -14.19 1.55 -0.91
CA ARG A 115 -12.77 1.88 -0.98
C ARG A 115 -12.12 1.65 0.38
N VAL A 116 -11.31 0.60 0.47
CA VAL A 116 -10.70 0.17 1.74
C VAL A 116 -9.21 0.47 1.74
N LEU A 117 -8.73 1.11 2.81
CA LEU A 117 -7.31 1.19 3.15
C LEU A 117 -6.96 0.03 4.09
N LEU A 118 -5.98 -0.78 3.72
CA LEU A 118 -5.40 -1.80 4.57
C LEU A 118 -4.07 -1.29 5.15
N LEU A 119 -3.99 -1.21 6.47
CA LEU A 119 -2.85 -0.67 7.22
C LEU A 119 -2.33 -1.74 8.17
N GLY A 120 -1.04 -2.05 8.16
CA GLY A 120 -0.53 -3.06 9.08
C GLY A 120 0.98 -3.27 9.04
N PRO A 121 1.49 -4.18 9.88
CA PRO A 121 2.91 -4.30 10.15
C PRO A 121 3.68 -5.01 9.04
N GLY A 122 4.87 -4.47 8.75
CA GLY A 122 5.84 -5.13 7.87
C GLY A 122 5.30 -5.35 6.47
N ARG A 123 5.68 -6.47 5.85
CA ARG A 123 5.29 -6.84 4.48
C ARG A 123 3.92 -7.49 4.42
N TRP A 124 3.06 -6.98 3.55
CA TRP A 124 1.91 -7.74 3.08
C TRP A 124 2.36 -8.76 2.03
N ALA A 125 1.59 -9.84 1.90
CA ALA A 125 1.86 -10.90 0.93
C ALA A 125 3.21 -11.63 1.08
N THR A 126 3.72 -11.73 2.30
CA THR A 126 4.95 -12.47 2.61
C THR A 126 4.68 -13.95 2.91
N SER A 127 5.61 -14.85 2.54
CA SER A 127 5.59 -16.24 3.01
C SER A 127 6.12 -16.41 4.44
N SER A 128 6.73 -15.34 4.99
CA SER A 128 7.45 -15.29 6.27
C SER A 128 6.68 -14.39 7.26
N PRO A 129 5.89 -14.95 8.19
CA PRO A 129 5.07 -14.19 9.14
C PRO A 129 5.86 -13.32 10.13
N GLU A 130 7.17 -13.56 10.24
CA GLU A 130 8.13 -12.72 10.96
C GLU A 130 8.44 -11.41 10.24
N LEU A 131 8.25 -11.34 8.92
CA LEU A 131 8.48 -10.12 8.12
C LEU A 131 7.22 -9.27 7.92
N GLY A 132 6.04 -9.80 8.25
CA GLY A 132 4.75 -9.14 8.05
C GLY A 132 3.62 -10.15 7.89
N VAL A 133 2.45 -9.72 7.39
CA VAL A 133 1.22 -10.54 7.39
C VAL A 133 1.18 -11.51 6.20
N PRO A 134 1.00 -12.83 6.42
CA PRO A 134 1.08 -13.85 5.38
C PRO A 134 -0.24 -14.04 4.61
N VAL A 135 -0.74 -12.95 4.04
CA VAL A 135 -1.85 -13.00 3.07
C VAL A 135 -1.35 -13.48 1.71
N SER A 136 -2.23 -14.01 0.87
CA SER A 136 -2.00 -14.10 -0.58
C SER A 136 -2.47 -12.81 -1.25
N PHE A 137 -1.99 -12.51 -2.47
CA PHE A 137 -2.48 -11.33 -3.20
C PHE A 137 -4.00 -11.39 -3.41
N ALA A 138 -4.57 -12.56 -3.68
CA ALA A 138 -6.02 -12.74 -3.83
C ALA A 138 -6.81 -12.24 -2.60
N GLU A 139 -6.23 -12.36 -1.40
CA GLU A 139 -6.83 -11.93 -0.14
C GLU A 139 -6.80 -10.42 0.11
N ILE A 140 -6.07 -9.66 -0.70
CA ILE A 140 -5.98 -8.19 -0.62
C ILE A 140 -6.25 -7.49 -1.95
N SER A 141 -6.59 -8.26 -2.98
CA SER A 141 -6.75 -7.81 -4.38
C SER A 141 -7.82 -6.75 -4.62
N ARG A 142 -8.74 -6.51 -3.68
CA ARG A 142 -9.81 -5.50 -3.78
C ARG A 142 -9.59 -4.30 -2.88
N MET A 143 -8.46 -4.23 -2.17
CA MET A 143 -8.10 -3.05 -1.38
C MET A 143 -7.84 -1.88 -2.34
N ALA A 144 -8.29 -0.68 -1.96
CA ALA A 144 -8.02 0.53 -2.72
C ALA A 144 -6.59 1.04 -2.44
N ALA A 145 -6.13 0.83 -1.21
CA ALA A 145 -4.78 1.17 -0.79
C ALA A 145 -4.23 0.18 0.25
N ILE A 146 -2.92 -0.03 0.25
CA ILE A 146 -2.17 -0.77 1.26
C ILE A 146 -1.09 0.13 1.84
N CYS A 147 -0.93 0.07 3.16
CA CYS A 147 0.13 0.74 3.88
C CYS A 147 0.89 -0.26 4.76
N GLU A 148 2.20 -0.35 4.53
CA GLU A 148 3.13 -1.14 5.31
C GLU A 148 3.77 -0.25 6.38
N VAL A 149 3.56 -0.60 7.65
CA VAL A 149 4.06 0.16 8.80
C VAL A 149 5.33 -0.49 9.30
N SER A 150 6.42 0.29 9.38
CA SER A 150 7.66 -0.13 10.02
C SER A 150 7.44 -0.38 11.51
N TYR A 151 8.04 -1.43 12.07
CA TYR A 151 7.95 -1.68 13.50
C TYR A 151 9.33 -1.99 14.07
N GLU A 152 9.84 -1.06 14.89
CA GLU A 152 11.17 -1.18 15.51
C GLU A 152 11.25 -2.35 16.49
N GLY A 153 10.16 -2.64 17.22
CA GLY A 153 10.10 -3.77 18.15
C GLY A 153 10.24 -5.15 17.48
N GLY A 154 10.09 -5.22 16.15
CA GLY A 154 10.35 -6.42 15.34
C GLY A 154 11.56 -6.29 14.41
N HIS A 155 12.28 -5.16 14.44
CA HIS A 155 13.34 -4.81 13.49
C HIS A 155 12.93 -4.91 12.01
N ILE A 156 11.64 -4.66 11.70
CA ILE A 156 11.12 -4.78 10.34
C ILE A 156 11.02 -3.41 9.68
N MET A 157 11.74 -3.27 8.56
CA MET A 157 11.60 -2.16 7.63
C MET A 157 10.98 -2.66 6.33
N PRO A 158 9.85 -2.08 5.89
CA PRO A 158 9.32 -2.34 4.55
C PRO A 158 10.39 -2.04 3.49
N GLU A 159 10.50 -2.89 2.46
CA GLU A 159 11.30 -2.56 1.28
C GLU A 159 10.39 -2.53 0.06
N LEU A 160 10.52 -1.47 -0.73
CA LEU A 160 9.86 -1.32 -2.02
C LEU A 160 10.52 -2.29 -3.02
N SER A 161 9.88 -3.42 -3.29
CA SER A 161 10.35 -4.38 -4.29
C SER A 161 9.73 -4.12 -5.66
N TYR A 162 10.31 -3.17 -6.39
CA TYR A 162 9.87 -2.75 -7.73
C TYR A 162 9.89 -3.86 -8.79
N GLY A 163 10.66 -4.94 -8.59
CA GLY A 163 10.81 -6.05 -9.53
C GLY A 163 10.03 -7.32 -9.18
N SER A 164 9.06 -7.24 -8.27
CA SER A 164 8.30 -8.42 -7.80
C SER A 164 6.99 -8.62 -8.57
N HIS A 165 6.48 -9.86 -8.61
CA HIS A 165 5.11 -10.13 -9.07
C HIS A 165 4.08 -9.32 -8.30
N PHE A 166 4.31 -9.13 -6.99
CA PHE A 166 3.48 -8.30 -6.14
C PHE A 166 3.36 -6.85 -6.65
N PHE A 167 4.46 -6.26 -7.13
CA PHE A 167 4.41 -4.93 -7.73
C PHE A 167 3.53 -4.89 -8.99
N GLN A 168 3.64 -5.90 -9.85
CA GLN A 168 2.80 -6.00 -11.05
C GLN A 168 1.32 -6.11 -10.68
N ASP A 169 1.01 -6.93 -9.67
CA ASP A 169 -0.36 -7.09 -9.18
C ASP A 169 -0.92 -5.77 -8.60
N LEU A 170 -0.11 -4.98 -7.89
CA LEU A 170 -0.49 -3.64 -7.39
C LEU A 170 -0.83 -2.67 -8.55
N VAL A 171 0.01 -2.66 -9.59
CA VAL A 171 -0.18 -1.84 -10.79
C VAL A 171 -1.47 -2.23 -11.51
N GLU A 172 -1.69 -3.52 -11.75
CA GLU A 172 -2.84 -4.05 -12.49
C GLU A 172 -4.16 -3.81 -11.76
N THR A 173 -4.17 -3.89 -10.44
CA THR A 173 -5.36 -3.62 -9.62
C THR A 173 -5.60 -2.14 -9.37
N GLY A 174 -4.65 -1.27 -9.74
CA GLY A 174 -4.71 0.16 -9.43
C GLY A 174 -4.64 0.46 -7.93
N MET A 175 -4.03 -0.44 -7.16
CA MET A 175 -3.94 -0.34 -5.70
C MET A 175 -2.84 0.63 -5.30
N PHE A 176 -3.18 1.64 -4.50
CA PHE A 176 -2.17 2.55 -3.96
C PHE A 176 -1.34 1.86 -2.88
N TYR A 177 -0.03 2.05 -2.87
CA TYR A 177 0.85 1.49 -1.86
C TYR A 177 1.68 2.59 -1.17
N ALA A 178 1.85 2.48 0.15
CA ALA A 178 2.78 3.31 0.90
C ALA A 178 3.54 2.50 1.95
N ALA A 179 4.79 2.90 2.18
CA ALA A 179 5.57 2.45 3.32
C ALA A 179 5.72 3.59 4.35
N ILE A 180 5.20 3.36 5.55
CA ILE A 180 5.19 4.30 6.67
C ILE A 180 6.37 3.96 7.57
N PHE A 181 7.30 4.91 7.72
CA PHE A 181 8.49 4.77 8.56
C PHE A 181 8.43 5.76 9.72
N GLU A 182 7.93 5.32 10.87
CA GLU A 182 7.67 6.19 12.04
C GLU A 182 8.91 6.93 12.54
N ASN A 183 10.10 6.36 12.32
CA ASN A 183 11.37 6.94 12.74
C ASN A 183 11.95 7.97 11.77
N ARG A 184 11.29 8.26 10.65
CA ARG A 184 11.74 9.31 9.73
C ARG A 184 11.17 10.68 10.14
N PRO A 185 11.99 11.74 10.20
CA PRO A 185 11.52 13.08 10.56
C PRO A 185 10.39 13.61 9.68
N GLU A 186 10.38 13.19 8.42
CA GLU A 186 9.41 13.60 7.38
C GLU A 186 8.11 12.77 7.44
N CYS A 187 8.00 11.82 8.38
CA CYS A 187 6.86 10.93 8.53
C CYS A 187 6.04 11.34 9.76
N VAL A 188 4.76 11.57 9.53
CA VAL A 188 3.75 11.68 10.58
C VAL A 188 2.89 10.44 10.50
N PHE A 189 2.68 9.76 11.63
CA PHE A 189 1.75 8.64 11.73
C PHE A 189 1.02 8.72 13.08
N ARG A 190 -0.30 8.76 13.04
CA ARG A 190 -1.19 8.94 14.20
C ARG A 190 -2.34 7.93 14.14
N PRO A 191 -2.07 6.62 14.38
CA PRO A 191 -3.08 5.57 14.31
C PRO A 191 -4.25 5.80 15.28
N GLN A 192 -4.05 6.60 16.33
CA GLN A 192 -5.08 6.98 17.31
C GLN A 192 -6.26 7.73 16.65
N LEU A 193 -6.07 8.35 15.48
CA LEU A 193 -7.18 8.95 14.74
C LEU A 193 -8.27 7.92 14.43
N LEU A 194 -7.89 6.67 14.19
CA LEU A 194 -8.84 5.60 13.89
C LEU A 194 -9.80 5.35 15.07
N GLU A 195 -9.36 5.55 16.32
CA GLU A 195 -10.20 5.39 17.52
C GLU A 195 -11.37 6.39 17.56
N THR A 196 -11.24 7.52 16.85
CA THR A 196 -12.31 8.53 16.73
C THR A 196 -13.38 8.17 15.69
N LEU A 197 -13.11 7.15 14.87
CA LEU A 197 -14.04 6.61 13.88
C LEU A 197 -14.85 5.46 14.49
N PRO A 198 -16.14 5.30 14.15
CA PRO A 198 -16.93 4.15 14.55
C PRO A 198 -16.26 2.86 14.12
N GLU A 199 -16.29 1.86 14.99
CA GLU A 199 -15.85 0.52 14.63
C GLU A 199 -16.96 -0.18 13.85
N ALA A 200 -16.63 -0.68 12.67
CA ALA A 200 -17.53 -1.47 11.84
C ALA A 200 -17.35 -2.96 12.12
N LYS A 201 -18.45 -3.71 11.99
CA LYS A 201 -18.44 -5.16 11.94
C LYS A 201 -19.10 -5.56 10.62
N PRO A 202 -18.32 -5.79 9.56
CA PRO A 202 -18.89 -6.26 8.31
C PRO A 202 -19.64 -7.56 8.52
N ASP A 203 -20.83 -7.66 7.93
CA ASP A 203 -21.64 -8.86 8.00
C ASP A 203 -20.86 -10.06 7.41
N ASP A 204 -21.10 -11.26 7.95
CA ASP A 204 -20.51 -12.52 7.49
C ASP A 204 -18.97 -12.62 7.55
N VAL A 205 -18.31 -11.83 8.41
CA VAL A 205 -16.88 -11.96 8.73
C VAL A 205 -16.69 -12.38 10.18
N ASP A 206 -16.07 -13.54 10.39
CA ASP A 206 -15.81 -14.04 11.74
C ASP A 206 -14.44 -13.59 12.24
N LEU A 207 -14.45 -12.56 13.09
CA LEU A 207 -13.25 -12.04 13.75
C LEU A 207 -13.01 -12.66 15.14
N SER A 208 -13.88 -13.56 15.61
CA SER A 208 -13.76 -14.18 16.93
C SER A 208 -12.48 -14.98 17.18
N PRO A 209 -11.80 -15.56 16.16
CA PRO A 209 -10.52 -16.24 16.37
C PRO A 209 -9.37 -15.30 16.71
N LEU A 210 -9.53 -13.98 16.52
CA LEU A 210 -8.47 -13.01 16.71
C LEU A 210 -8.49 -12.45 18.16
N PRO A 211 -7.31 -12.26 18.77
CA PRO A 211 -7.21 -11.50 20.01
C PRO A 211 -7.83 -10.11 19.86
N ALA A 212 -8.52 -9.65 20.90
CA ALA A 212 -9.10 -8.31 20.93
C ALA A 212 -8.05 -7.25 20.61
N GLY A 213 -8.39 -6.26 19.79
CA GLY A 213 -7.50 -5.15 19.41
C GLY A 213 -6.38 -5.50 18.44
N LEU A 214 -6.22 -6.76 17.99
CA LEU A 214 -5.24 -7.11 16.95
C LEU A 214 -5.62 -6.53 15.59
N LEU A 215 -6.90 -6.60 15.25
CA LEU A 215 -7.46 -6.13 13.98
C LEU A 215 -8.64 -5.21 14.29
N ARG A 216 -8.72 -4.08 13.60
CA ARG A 216 -9.82 -3.12 13.71
C ARG A 216 -10.32 -2.72 12.34
N VAL A 217 -11.64 -2.62 12.19
CA VAL A 217 -12.28 -2.09 10.98
C VAL A 217 -12.94 -0.76 11.35
N SER A 218 -12.47 0.33 10.74
CA SER A 218 -12.92 1.68 11.03
C SER A 218 -13.85 2.16 9.92
N ASP A 219 -15.05 2.63 10.26
CA ASP A 219 -16.00 3.21 9.31
C ASP A 219 -15.72 4.70 9.10
N ALA A 220 -15.28 5.05 7.90
CA ALA A 220 -14.96 6.42 7.50
C ALA A 220 -16.00 7.03 6.55
N ARG A 221 -17.08 6.31 6.23
CA ARG A 221 -18.11 6.77 5.30
C ARG A 221 -18.73 8.08 5.79
N GLY A 222 -18.78 9.08 4.90
CA GLY A 222 -19.31 10.40 5.21
C GLY A 222 -18.47 11.23 6.18
N ARG A 223 -17.25 10.79 6.55
CA ARG A 223 -16.34 11.51 7.46
C ARG A 223 -15.23 12.26 6.72
N GLY A 224 -15.21 12.16 5.38
CA GLY A 224 -14.24 12.85 4.54
C GLY A 224 -12.81 12.34 4.68
N LEU A 225 -12.61 11.07 5.09
CA LEU A 225 -11.29 10.45 5.07
C LEU A 225 -10.89 10.22 3.61
N ALA A 226 -9.70 10.72 3.24
CA ALA A 226 -9.15 10.48 1.92
C ALA A 226 -7.63 10.32 1.99
N LEU A 227 -7.08 9.59 1.03
CA LEU A 227 -5.66 9.53 0.73
C LEU A 227 -5.39 10.41 -0.48
N LYS A 228 -4.59 11.46 -0.27
CA LYS A 228 -4.12 12.35 -1.33
C LYS A 228 -2.64 12.17 -1.57
N SER A 229 -2.22 12.01 -2.81
CA SER A 229 -0.81 11.88 -3.19
C SER A 229 -0.50 12.81 -4.35
N ASP A 230 0.54 13.63 -4.22
CA ASP A 230 0.98 14.57 -5.23
C ASP A 230 2.35 14.14 -5.78
N ILE A 231 2.42 13.85 -7.09
CA ILE A 231 3.65 13.35 -7.73
C ILE A 231 4.78 14.40 -7.70
N PRO A 232 4.56 15.67 -8.11
CA PRO A 232 5.62 16.68 -8.14
C PRO A 232 6.27 16.91 -6.77
N THR A 233 5.48 17.05 -5.71
CA THR A 233 6.01 17.25 -4.36
C THR A 233 6.42 15.94 -3.67
N ARG A 234 5.98 14.80 -4.21
CA ARG A 234 6.10 13.46 -3.60
C ARG A 234 5.44 13.37 -2.22
N ARG A 235 4.54 14.30 -1.89
CA ARG A 235 3.82 14.35 -0.62
C ARG A 235 2.60 13.45 -0.71
N THR A 236 2.43 12.57 0.28
CA THR A 236 1.22 11.76 0.44
C THR A 236 0.64 11.97 1.82
N VAL A 237 -0.65 12.30 1.90
CA VAL A 237 -1.36 12.54 3.15
C VAL A 237 -2.65 11.72 3.17
N CYS A 238 -2.86 10.96 4.24
CA CYS A 238 -4.16 10.39 4.56
C CYS A 238 -4.73 11.13 5.76
N ALA A 239 -5.89 11.77 5.60
CA ALA A 239 -6.47 12.64 6.61
C ALA A 239 -7.99 12.80 6.42
N LEU A 240 -8.64 13.32 7.45
CA LEU A 240 -10.01 13.81 7.36
C LEU A 240 -9.99 15.21 6.73
N PHE A 241 -10.67 15.41 5.60
CA PHE A 241 -10.70 16.69 4.87
C PHE A 241 -12.02 17.48 5.04
N SER A 242 -13.08 16.87 5.60
CA SER A 242 -14.38 17.52 5.88
C SER A 242 -14.49 17.97 7.32
#